data_AF-A0A6I3A492-F1
#
_entry.id   AF-A0A6I3A492-F1
#
_cell.length_a   1.000
_cell.length_b   1.000
_cell.length_c   1.000
_cell.angle_alpha   90.00
_cell.angle_beta   90.00
_cell.angle_gamma   90.00
#
_symmetry.space_group_name_H-M   'P 1'
#
loop_
_entity.id
_entity.type
_entity.pdbx_description
1 polymer ?
#
loop_
_entity_poly.entity_id
_entity_poly.type
_entity_poly.pdbx_seq_one_letter_code
_entity_poly.pdbx_strand_id
1 'polypeptide(L)'
;MNHARIAAAALQFRLATLQDTLVDPTRFDIDGAAACAIACGDPEIDSAIRQLGNAWTRAGLDPARMCESWCALDGDRLLAAGGIGVIDALDDIIRGVNRRAVFT
;
A
#
# COMPACT_ATOMS: atom_id res chain seq x y z
N MET A 1 -7.08 13.16 2.63
CA MET A 1 -6.20 12.00 2.37
C MET A 1 -6.73 10.84 3.20
N ASN A 2 -7.25 9.77 2.58
CA ASN A 2 -7.88 8.66 3.31
C ASN A 2 -6.86 7.52 3.44
N HIS A 3 -6.29 7.34 4.64
CA HIS A 3 -5.22 6.37 4.89
C HIS A 3 -5.65 4.92 4.61
N ALA A 4 -6.92 4.57 4.89
CA ALA A 4 -7.43 3.24 4.59
C ALA A 4 -7.47 2.99 3.07
N ARG A 5 -7.90 3.99 2.29
CA ARG A 5 -7.87 3.87 0.82
C ARG A 5 -6.46 3.83 0.24
N ILE A 6 -5.50 4.53 0.86
CA ILE A 6 -4.08 4.47 0.45
C ILE A 6 -3.50 3.10 0.75
N ALA A 7 -3.76 2.56 1.94
CA ALA A 7 -3.33 1.20 2.31
C ALA A 7 -3.95 0.16 1.36
N ALA A 8 -5.24 0.28 1.03
CA ALA A 8 -5.90 -0.61 0.07
C ALA A 8 -5.25 -0.54 -1.33
N ALA A 9 -5.01 0.66 -1.86
CA ALA A 9 -4.35 0.84 -3.15
C ALA A 9 -2.91 0.29 -3.16
N ALA A 10 -2.15 0.51 -2.08
CA ALA A 10 -0.80 -0.01 -1.89
C ALA A 10 -0.78 -1.55 -1.85
N LEU A 11 -1.69 -2.16 -1.10
CA LEU A 11 -1.85 -3.62 -1.03
C LEU A 11 -2.21 -4.19 -2.40
N GLN A 12 -3.17 -3.58 -3.10
CA GLN A 12 -3.60 -4.01 -4.42
C GLN A 12 -2.43 -3.96 -5.42
N PHE A 13 -1.69 -2.86 -5.44
CA PHE A 13 -0.52 -2.71 -6.31
C PHE A 13 0.55 -3.76 -6.00
N ARG A 14 0.90 -3.92 -4.72
CA ARG A 14 1.94 -4.86 -4.31
C ARG A 14 1.55 -6.31 -4.60
N LEU A 15 0.30 -6.71 -4.35
CA LEU A 15 -0.22 -8.03 -4.72
C LEU A 15 -0.15 -8.25 -6.24
N ALA A 16 -0.55 -7.27 -7.06
CA ALA A 16 -0.45 -7.37 -8.51
C ALA A 16 1.00 -7.55 -8.99
N THR A 17 1.98 -6.94 -8.32
CA THR A 17 3.42 -7.17 -8.63
C THR A 17 3.95 -8.52 -8.15
N LEU A 18 3.29 -9.16 -7.17
CA LEU A 18 3.67 -10.47 -6.64
C LEU A 18 2.98 -11.64 -7.35
N GLN A 19 1.91 -11.38 -8.12
CA GLN A 19 1.05 -12.37 -8.78
C GLN A 19 1.72 -13.27 -9.82
N ASP A 20 3.01 -13.10 -10.11
CA ASP A 20 3.83 -14.15 -10.73
C ASP A 20 4.11 -15.33 -9.76
N THR A 21 3.70 -15.20 -8.49
CA THR A 21 3.87 -16.18 -7.42
C THR A 21 2.66 -16.20 -6.47
N LEU A 22 1.78 -17.19 -6.65
CA LEU A 22 1.00 -17.89 -5.61
C LEU A 22 -0.12 -17.19 -4.79
N VAL A 23 -0.47 -15.92 -5.01
CA VAL A 23 -1.55 -15.27 -4.22
C VAL A 23 -2.83 -15.06 -5.03
N ASP A 24 -3.90 -15.78 -4.66
CA ASP A 24 -5.25 -15.62 -5.22
C ASP A 24 -5.89 -14.32 -4.69
N PRO A 25 -6.11 -13.29 -5.54
CA PRO A 25 -6.66 -12.00 -5.12
C PRO A 25 -8.12 -12.09 -4.63
N THR A 26 -8.85 -13.16 -4.98
CA THR A 26 -10.24 -13.35 -4.52
C THR A 26 -10.33 -13.84 -3.07
N ARG A 27 -9.22 -14.29 -2.49
CA ARG A 27 -9.14 -14.76 -1.10
C ARG A 27 -8.63 -13.72 -0.11
N PHE A 28 -8.22 -12.55 -0.57
CA PHE A 28 -7.67 -11.51 0.30
C PHE A 28 -8.61 -10.30 0.33
N ASP A 29 -9.30 -10.10 1.46
CA ASP A 29 -10.11 -8.90 1.70
C ASP A 29 -9.20 -7.69 1.94
N ILE A 30 -8.82 -7.03 0.85
CA ILE A 30 -7.93 -5.86 0.85
C ILE A 30 -8.54 -4.70 1.65
N ASP A 31 -9.84 -4.47 1.49
CA ASP A 31 -10.53 -3.33 2.11
C ASP A 31 -10.69 -3.55 3.62
N GLY A 32 -11.04 -4.77 4.05
CA GLY A 32 -11.09 -5.15 5.46
C GLY A 32 -9.72 -5.12 6.13
N ALA A 33 -8.68 -5.62 5.45
CA ALA A 33 -7.29 -5.55 5.89
C ALA A 33 -6.82 -4.10 6.12
N ALA A 34 -7.06 -3.23 5.15
CA ALA A 34 -6.69 -1.82 5.21
C ALA A 34 -7.47 -1.08 6.31
N ALA A 35 -8.77 -1.36 6.46
CA ALA A 35 -9.59 -0.78 7.52
C ALA A 35 -9.12 -1.20 8.92
N CYS A 36 -8.82 -2.49 9.13
CA CYS A 36 -8.31 -3.02 10.40
C CYS A 36 -6.95 -2.40 10.77
N ALA A 37 -6.04 -2.29 9.81
CA ALA A 37 -4.73 -1.68 9.99
C ALA A 37 -4.83 -0.23 10.50
N ILE A 38 -5.71 0.57 9.91
CA ILE A 38 -5.88 1.99 10.25
C ILE A 38 -6.71 2.19 11.52
N ALA A 39 -7.79 1.43 11.69
CA ALA A 39 -8.66 1.56 12.88
C ALA A 39 -7.90 1.28 14.18
N CYS A 40 -6.86 0.45 14.12
CA CYS A 40 -6.03 0.15 15.29
C CYS A 40 -4.90 1.15 15.55
N GLY A 41 -4.72 2.18 14.70
CA GLY A 41 -3.73 3.25 14.90
C GLY A 41 -2.29 2.75 14.93
N ASP A 42 -1.93 1.83 14.03
CA ASP A 42 -0.59 1.27 14.00
C ASP A 42 0.47 2.32 13.55
N PRO A 43 1.43 2.69 14.42
CA PRO A 43 2.38 3.75 14.11
C PRO A 43 3.35 3.36 12.97
N GLU A 44 3.61 2.06 12.76
CA GLU A 44 4.45 1.60 11.66
C GLU A 44 3.71 1.78 10.32
N ILE A 45 2.41 1.48 10.29
CA ILE A 45 1.57 1.67 9.10
C ILE A 45 1.40 3.15 8.78
N ASP A 46 1.18 4.00 9.79
CA ASP A 46 1.09 5.44 9.61
C ASP A 46 2.41 6.04 9.09
N SER A 47 3.55 5.55 9.57
CA SER A 47 4.87 5.95 9.08
C SER A 47 5.07 5.54 7.62
N ALA A 48 4.73 4.30 7.28
CA ALA A 48 4.82 3.77 5.92
C ALA A 48 3.92 4.54 4.94
N ILE A 49 2.69 4.88 5.33
CA ILE A 49 1.77 5.69 4.52
C ILE A 49 2.33 7.10 4.30
N ARG A 50 2.94 7.71 5.33
CA ARG A 50 3.58 9.02 5.19
C ARG A 50 4.78 8.98 4.25
N GLN A 51 5.59 7.93 4.34
CA GLN A 51 6.74 7.71 3.45
C GLN A 51 6.28 7.52 2.00
N LEU A 52 5.22 6.75 1.77
CA LEU A 52 4.56 6.60 0.48
C LEU A 52 4.02 7.92 -0.06
N GLY A 53 3.34 8.73 0.76
CA GLY A 53 2.83 10.04 0.34
C GLY A 53 3.95 11.01 -0.07
N ASN A 54 5.07 10.98 0.66
CA ASN A 54 6.25 11.77 0.32
C ASN A 54 6.89 11.31 -0.99
N ALA A 55 6.97 10.00 -1.23
CA ALA A 55 7.46 9.46 -2.50
C ALA A 55 6.52 9.79 -3.67
N TRP A 56 5.20 9.69 -3.46
CA TRP A 56 4.16 10.02 -4.45
C TRP A 56 4.25 11.48 -4.90
N THR A 57 4.39 12.39 -3.93
CA THR A 57 4.56 13.82 -4.20
C THR A 57 5.87 14.09 -4.95
N ARG A 58 6.98 13.46 -4.55
CA ARG A 58 8.28 13.58 -5.25
C ARG A 58 8.24 13.02 -6.68
N ALA A 59 7.41 12.00 -6.93
CA ALA A 59 7.17 11.45 -8.26
C ALA A 59 6.32 12.37 -9.16
N GLY A 60 5.81 13.50 -8.63
CA GLY A 60 4.95 14.44 -9.36
C GLY A 60 3.59 13.84 -9.72
N LEU A 61 3.14 12.83 -8.98
CA LEU A 61 1.87 12.18 -9.18
C LEU A 61 0.75 12.97 -8.50
N ASP A 62 -0.45 12.91 -9.07
CA ASP A 62 -1.64 13.58 -8.53
C ASP A 62 -1.99 12.99 -7.15
N PRO A 63 -2.02 13.80 -6.07
CA PRO A 63 -2.41 13.34 -4.74
C PRO A 63 -3.82 12.75 -4.67
N ALA A 64 -4.74 13.17 -5.54
CA ALA A 64 -6.10 12.62 -5.59
C ALA A 64 -6.10 11.14 -6.01
N ARG A 65 -5.17 10.75 -6.88
CA ARG A 65 -5.03 9.39 -7.42
C ARG A 65 -4.36 8.41 -6.46
N MET A 66 -3.77 8.89 -5.36
CA MET A 66 -3.12 8.03 -4.37
C MET A 66 -4.10 7.06 -3.69
N CYS A 67 -5.40 7.43 -3.64
CA CYS A 67 -6.47 6.63 -3.06
C CYS A 67 -7.21 5.74 -4.09
N GLU A 68 -6.71 5.67 -5.33
CA GLU A 68 -7.24 4.88 -6.43
C GLU A 68 -6.30 3.71 -6.74
N SER A 69 -6.72 2.76 -7.56
CA SER A 69 -5.83 1.69 -8.04
C SER A 69 -4.68 2.28 -8.86
N TRP A 70 -3.45 1.92 -8.52
CA TRP A 70 -2.25 2.43 -9.21
C TRP A 70 -1.97 1.59 -10.45
N CYS A 71 -1.76 2.25 -11.59
CA CYS A 71 -1.31 1.56 -12.79
C CYS A 71 0.21 1.34 -12.76
N ALA A 72 0.72 0.48 -13.65
CA ALA A 72 2.14 0.18 -13.73
C ALA A 72 3.01 1.45 -13.90
N LEU A 73 2.56 2.42 -14.72
CA LEU A 73 3.29 3.67 -14.94
C LEU A 73 3.40 4.53 -13.67
N ASP A 74 2.34 4.60 -12.86
CA ASP A 74 2.36 5.32 -11.59
C ASP A 74 3.32 4.61 -10.61
N GLY A 75 3.30 3.27 -10.61
CA GLY A 75 4.23 2.43 -9.85
C GLY A 75 5.70 2.64 -10.22
N ASP A 76 6.02 2.65 -11.52
CA ASP A 76 7.38 2.86 -12.01
C ASP A 76 7.91 4.23 -11.62
N ARG A 77 7.08 5.28 -11.73
CA ARG A 77 7.43 6.64 -11.30
C ARG A 77 7.66 6.72 -9.80
N LEU A 78 6.82 6.04 -9.03
CA LEU A 78 6.93 5.98 -7.58
C LEU A 78 8.23 5.28 -7.15
N LEU A 79 8.56 4.15 -7.78
CA LEU A 79 9.81 3.43 -7.55
C LEU A 79 11.04 4.23 -8.00
N ALA A 80 10.96 4.93 -9.14
CA ALA A 80 12.05 5.78 -9.62
C ALA A 80 12.31 6.96 -8.68
N ALA A 81 11.26 7.58 -8.11
CA ALA A 81 11.40 8.70 -7.19
C ALA A 81 11.74 8.28 -5.76
N GLY A 82 11.18 7.16 -5.29
CA GLY A 82 11.25 6.72 -3.91
C GLY A 82 12.27 5.62 -3.62
N GLY A 83 12.75 4.93 -4.66
CA GLY A 83 13.73 3.85 -4.55
C GLY A 83 13.25 2.71 -3.65
N ILE A 84 14.21 2.05 -2.99
CA ILE A 84 13.95 0.90 -2.10
C ILE A 84 13.02 1.25 -0.94
N GLY A 85 13.03 2.50 -0.46
CA GLY A 85 12.16 2.94 0.63
C GLY A 85 10.66 2.89 0.31
N VAL A 86 10.27 2.88 -0.97
CA VAL A 86 8.87 2.62 -1.35
C VAL A 86 8.52 1.15 -1.17
N ILE A 87 9.44 0.25 -1.54
CA ILE A 87 9.24 -1.20 -1.37
C ILE A 87 9.15 -1.52 0.11
N ASP A 88 10.04 -0.96 0.93
CA ASP A 88 10.01 -1.14 2.39
C ASP A 88 8.68 -0.66 2.98
N ALA A 89 8.20 0.52 2.58
CA ALA A 89 6.92 1.05 3.04
C ALA A 89 5.73 0.17 2.60
N LEU A 90 5.74 -0.37 1.37
CA LEU A 90 4.72 -1.30 0.91
C LEU A 90 4.74 -2.60 1.73
N ASP A 91 5.92 -3.13 2.00
CA ASP A 91 6.07 -4.37 2.77
C ASP A 91 5.73 -4.14 4.27
N ASP A 92 6.00 -2.95 4.83
CA ASP A 92 5.59 -2.55 6.18
C ASP A 92 4.06 -2.52 6.32
N ILE A 93 3.35 -1.98 5.31
CA ILE A 93 1.89 -2.01 5.26
C ILE A 93 1.38 -3.46 5.24
N ILE A 94 1.97 -4.33 4.41
CA ILE A 94 1.60 -5.75 4.35
C ILE A 94 1.87 -6.44 5.69
N ARG A 95 3.03 -6.23 6.32
CA ARG A 95 3.37 -6.84 7.60
C ARG A 95 2.48 -6.33 8.74
N GLY A 96 2.12 -5.05 8.72
CA GLY A 96 1.16 -4.46 9.66
C GLY A 96 -0.23 -5.07 9.51
N VAL A 97 -0.70 -5.21 8.27
CA VAL A 97 -1.95 -5.88 7.93
C VAL A 97 -1.93 -7.35 8.36
N ASN A 98 -0.92 -8.14 7.99
CA ASN A 98 -0.85 -9.57 8.33
C ASN A 98 -0.75 -9.84 9.83
N ARG A 99 -0.13 -8.94 10.61
CA ARG A 99 -0.10 -9.06 12.08
C ARG A 99 -1.50 -8.90 12.71
N ARG A 100 -2.41 -8.20 12.04
CA ARG A 100 -3.73 -7.82 12.57
C ARG A 100 -4.89 -8.53 11.88
N ALA A 101 -4.69 -9.00 10.65
CA ALA A 101 -5.56 -9.92 9.96
C ALA A 101 -5.41 -11.30 10.63
N VAL A 102 -6.16 -11.52 11.71
CA VAL A 102 -6.49 -12.88 12.13
C VAL A 102 -7.26 -13.48 10.97
N PHE A 103 -6.63 -14.37 10.19
CA PHE A 103 -7.31 -15.18 9.19
C PHE A 103 -8.48 -15.88 9.90
N THR A 104 -9.70 -15.43 9.60
CA THR A 104 -10.94 -16.06 10.07
C THR A 104 -11.53 -16.85 8.92
#